data_AF-A0A9D9FIZ3-F1
#
_entry.id   AF-A0A9D9FIZ3-F1
#
_cell.length_a   1.000
_cell.length_b   1.000
_cell.length_c   1.000
_cell.angle_alpha   90.00
_cell.angle_beta   90.00
_cell.angle_gamma   90.00
#
_symmetry.space_group_name_H-M   'P 1'
#
loop_
_entity.id
_entity.type
_entity.pdbx_description
1 polymer ?
#
loop_
_entity_poly.entity_id
_entity_poly.type
_entity_poly.pdbx_seq_one_letter_code
_entity_poly.pdbx_strand_id
1 'polypeptide(L)'
;MSSPLRIGIGGPVGSGKTALLERLCKAMRDEFNIAAITNDIYTREDAEFMTRSGALAADRIAGVETGGCPHTAIREDASINLAAVEDMAAKHAGLEAIFIESGGDNLSATFSPELADITIYVIDVSAGDKIPRKGGPGITRSDLLVINKTDLAPLVGADLGVMDRDAKKMRGDRPFLFTNLKAMDGLEDVKNFIIETGGLRQSAAS
;
A
#
# COMPACT_ATOMS: atom_id res chain seq x y z
N MET A 1 -18.30 14.48 11.64
CA MET A 1 -17.05 14.58 10.86
C MET A 1 -16.95 13.33 10.02
N SER A 2 -16.57 13.41 8.74
CA SER A 2 -16.36 12.22 7.91
C SER A 2 -15.16 11.43 8.44
N SER A 3 -15.25 10.10 8.46
CA SER A 3 -14.09 9.24 8.71
C SER A 3 -13.06 9.44 7.60
N PRO A 4 -11.74 9.43 7.90
CA PRO A 4 -10.72 9.45 6.87
C PRO A 4 -10.84 8.20 5.98
N LEU A 5 -10.45 8.35 4.71
CA LEU A 5 -10.29 7.24 3.78
C LEU A 5 -9.15 6.32 4.23
N ARG A 6 -9.39 5.02 4.37
CA ARG A 6 -8.39 4.04 4.82
C ARG A 6 -7.88 3.24 3.64
N ILE A 7 -6.57 3.32 3.38
CA ILE A 7 -5.92 2.74 2.22
C ILE A 7 -4.98 1.63 2.69
N GLY A 8 -5.35 0.37 2.46
CA GLY A 8 -4.53 -0.78 2.79
C GLY A 8 -3.49 -1.07 1.73
N ILE A 9 -2.21 -1.10 2.09
CA ILE A 9 -1.09 -1.48 1.21
C ILE A 9 -0.56 -2.84 1.67
N GLY A 10 -0.86 -3.89 0.91
CA GLY A 10 -0.48 -5.27 1.20
C GLY A 10 0.49 -5.85 0.17
N GLY A 11 1.09 -7.00 0.48
CA GLY A 11 2.00 -7.68 -0.45
C GLY A 11 3.14 -8.46 0.21
N PRO A 12 3.89 -9.25 -0.57
CA PRO A 12 5.03 -10.01 -0.08
C PRO A 12 6.09 -9.21 0.64
N VAL A 13 6.89 -9.92 1.45
CA VAL A 13 8.10 -9.37 2.06
C VAL A 13 9.02 -8.86 0.94
N GLY A 14 9.47 -7.61 1.05
CA GLY A 14 10.41 -7.01 0.11
C GLY A 14 9.82 -6.55 -1.23
N SER A 15 8.51 -6.62 -1.48
CA SER A 15 7.92 -6.20 -2.77
C SER A 15 7.98 -4.67 -3.01
N GLY A 16 8.22 -3.88 -1.96
CA GLY A 16 8.35 -2.42 -2.02
C GLY A 16 7.13 -1.65 -1.49
N LYS A 17 6.38 -2.23 -0.55
CA LYS A 17 5.24 -1.59 0.14
C LYS A 17 5.67 -0.28 0.84
N THR A 18 6.64 -0.34 1.77
CA THR A 18 7.22 0.85 2.42
C THR A 18 7.72 1.89 1.42
N ALA A 19 8.34 1.44 0.32
CA ALA A 19 8.85 2.32 -0.72
C ALA A 19 7.72 3.04 -1.49
N LEU A 20 6.59 2.36 -1.72
CA LEU A 20 5.39 2.96 -2.32
C LEU A 20 4.76 3.94 -1.34
N LEU A 21 4.57 3.54 -0.09
CA LEU A 21 4.00 4.35 0.97
C LEU A 21 4.78 5.65 1.17
N GLU A 22 6.10 5.56 1.32
CA GLU A 22 6.98 6.72 1.51
C GLU A 22 6.83 7.76 0.39
N ARG A 23 6.80 7.29 -0.86
CA ARG A 23 6.68 8.15 -2.04
C ARG A 23 5.30 8.76 -2.18
N LEU A 24 4.25 7.99 -1.92
CA LEU A 24 2.87 8.49 -1.91
C LEU A 24 2.72 9.57 -0.83
N CYS A 25 3.22 9.33 0.38
CA CYS A 25 3.21 10.33 1.44
C CYS A 25 3.89 11.63 1.00
N LYS A 26 5.10 11.56 0.42
CA LYS A 26 5.79 12.75 -0.08
C LYS A 26 5.05 13.46 -1.21
N ALA A 27 4.42 12.72 -2.11
CA ALA A 27 3.69 13.26 -3.25
C ALA A 27 2.30 13.82 -2.91
N MET A 28 1.75 13.50 -1.74
CA MET A 28 0.37 13.84 -1.36
C MET A 28 0.27 14.76 -0.13
N ARG A 29 1.29 14.81 0.74
CA ARG A 29 1.22 15.52 2.04
C ARG A 29 1.02 17.03 1.96
N ASP A 30 1.38 17.66 0.84
CA ASP A 30 1.24 19.10 0.66
C ASP A 30 -0.18 19.47 0.17
N GLU A 31 -0.93 18.49 -0.35
CA GLU A 31 -2.28 18.66 -0.90
C GLU A 31 -3.36 18.07 0.01
N PHE A 32 -3.03 17.03 0.78
CA PHE A 32 -3.98 16.26 1.58
C PHE A 32 -3.48 16.08 3.01
N ASN A 33 -4.40 16.17 3.97
CA ASN A 33 -4.14 15.87 5.36
C ASN A 33 -4.08 14.35 5.56
N ILE A 34 -2.88 13.79 5.62
CA ILE A 34 -2.65 12.33 5.65
C ILE A 34 -1.83 11.85 6.84
N ALA A 35 -1.99 10.56 7.16
CA ALA A 35 -1.20 9.82 8.14
C ALA A 35 -0.86 8.42 7.63
N ALA A 36 0.09 7.75 8.28
CA ALA A 36 0.53 6.40 7.94
C ALA A 36 0.64 5.51 9.18
N ILE A 37 0.17 4.28 9.05
CA ILE A 37 0.31 3.20 10.03
C ILE A 37 1.09 2.09 9.34
N THR A 38 2.21 1.66 9.93
CA THR A 38 3.04 0.58 9.40
C THR A 38 3.02 -0.60 10.37
N ASN A 39 2.84 -1.80 9.84
CA ASN A 39 2.80 -3.01 10.65
C ASN A 39 4.05 -3.84 10.43
N ASP A 40 4.69 -4.25 11.52
CA ASP A 40 5.75 -5.24 11.50
C ASP A 40 5.58 -6.20 12.69
N ILE A 41 6.18 -7.38 12.60
CA ILE A 41 5.93 -8.45 13.57
C ILE A 41 6.65 -8.18 14.89
N TYR A 42 7.91 -7.73 14.79
CA TYR A 42 8.83 -7.65 15.94
C TYR A 42 9.57 -6.32 16.07
N THR A 43 9.36 -5.38 15.14
CA THR A 43 10.12 -4.13 15.11
C THR A 43 9.23 -2.95 14.74
N ARG A 44 9.81 -1.75 14.73
CA ARG A 44 9.19 -0.53 14.20
C ARG A 44 9.98 0.04 13.03
N GLU A 45 10.77 -0.80 12.36
CA GLU A 45 11.75 -0.39 11.35
C GLU A 45 11.10 0.43 10.23
N ASP A 46 9.93 0.03 9.72
CA ASP A 46 9.22 0.76 8.67
C ASP A 46 8.75 2.15 9.15
N ALA A 47 8.20 2.27 10.37
CA ALA A 47 7.81 3.56 10.94
C ALA A 47 9.01 4.49 11.16
N GLU A 48 10.12 3.93 11.66
CA GLU A 48 11.35 4.68 11.86
C GLU A 48 11.97 5.11 10.52
N PHE A 49 11.97 4.24 9.51
CA PHE A 49 12.39 4.57 8.16
C PHE A 49 11.52 5.69 7.56
N MET A 50 10.21 5.61 7.68
CA MET A 50 9.27 6.64 7.22
C MET A 50 9.54 7.98 7.89
N THR A 51 9.86 7.96 9.19
CA THR A 51 10.22 9.18 9.94
C THR A 51 11.57 9.75 9.48
N ARG A 52 12.62 8.90 9.39
CA ARG A 52 13.97 9.30 8.97
C ARG A 52 14.03 9.80 7.53
N SER A 53 13.24 9.21 6.63
CA SER A 53 13.15 9.64 5.23
C SER A 53 12.40 10.96 5.06
N GLY A 54 11.76 11.46 6.12
CA GLY A 54 10.91 12.64 6.09
C GLY A 54 9.70 12.42 5.20
N ALA A 55 9.06 11.26 5.26
CA ALA A 55 7.83 10.99 4.52
C ALA A 55 6.68 11.89 5.03
N LEU A 56 6.47 11.89 6.34
CA LEU A 56 5.56 12.76 7.08
C LEU A 56 6.23 13.25 8.38
N ALA A 57 5.57 14.16 9.10
CA ALA A 57 5.94 14.47 10.47
C ALA A 57 5.81 13.22 11.36
N ALA A 58 6.68 13.10 12.36
CA ALA A 58 6.76 11.90 13.20
C ALA A 58 5.45 11.56 13.92
N ASP A 59 4.68 12.58 14.31
CA ASP A 59 3.39 12.44 14.96
C ASP A 59 2.26 11.98 14.01
N ARG A 60 2.53 11.86 12.71
CA ARG A 60 1.62 11.34 11.67
C ARG A 60 1.99 9.93 11.21
N ILE A 61 2.99 9.30 11.85
CA ILE A 61 3.45 7.95 11.55
C ILE A 61 3.31 7.10 12.81
N ALA A 62 2.60 6.00 12.73
CA ALA A 62 2.46 5.03 13.81
C ALA A 62 3.03 3.66 13.40
N GLY A 63 3.91 3.10 14.22
CA GLY A 63 4.37 1.72 14.07
C GLY A 63 3.56 0.78 14.98
N VAL A 64 2.93 -0.23 14.41
CA VAL A 64 2.18 -1.27 15.12
C VAL A 64 2.96 -2.58 15.08
N GLU A 65 3.34 -3.08 16.26
CA GLU A 65 3.95 -4.40 16.41
C GLU A 65 2.84 -5.45 16.55
N THR A 66 2.72 -6.35 15.57
CA THR A 66 1.59 -7.29 15.51
C THR A 66 1.78 -8.52 16.38
N GLY A 67 3.02 -8.87 16.74
CA GLY A 67 3.37 -10.03 17.57
C GLY A 67 3.10 -11.41 16.95
N GLY A 68 2.57 -11.46 15.73
CA GLY A 68 2.17 -12.68 15.02
C GLY A 68 1.93 -12.45 13.52
N CYS A 69 1.30 -13.42 12.85
CA CYS A 69 1.09 -13.38 11.39
C CYS A 69 0.45 -12.05 10.92
N PRO A 70 1.05 -11.36 9.92
CA PRO A 70 0.54 -10.06 9.47
C PRO A 70 -0.91 -10.07 9.03
N HIS A 71 -1.37 -11.14 8.35
CA HIS A 71 -2.77 -11.25 7.93
C HIS A 71 -3.77 -11.16 9.09
N THR A 72 -3.41 -11.65 10.29
CA THR A 72 -4.28 -11.58 11.47
C THR A 72 -4.58 -10.12 11.82
N ALA A 73 -3.53 -9.30 11.90
CA ALA A 73 -3.65 -7.90 12.30
C ALA A 73 -4.39 -7.01 11.29
N ILE A 74 -4.55 -7.47 10.03
CA ILE A 74 -5.24 -6.71 8.99
C ILE A 74 -6.58 -7.33 8.57
N ARG A 75 -6.91 -8.55 9.03
CA ARG A 75 -8.09 -9.29 8.59
C ARG A 75 -8.84 -9.98 9.71
N GLU A 76 -8.24 -10.99 10.35
CA GLU A 76 -8.95 -11.81 11.34
C GLU A 76 -9.19 -11.08 12.66
N ASP A 77 -8.23 -10.28 13.10
CA ASP A 77 -8.32 -9.41 14.27
C ASP A 77 -7.65 -8.06 13.95
N ALA A 78 -8.43 -7.18 13.32
CA ALA A 78 -7.98 -5.85 12.95
C ALA A 78 -8.01 -4.84 14.12
N SER A 79 -8.33 -5.27 15.34
CA SER A 79 -8.58 -4.38 16.48
C SER A 79 -7.43 -3.41 16.77
N ILE A 80 -6.18 -3.89 16.72
CA ILE A 80 -5.00 -3.05 16.96
C ILE A 80 -4.83 -1.95 15.91
N ASN A 81 -5.14 -2.24 14.64
CA ASN A 81 -5.07 -1.25 13.56
C ASN A 81 -6.26 -0.29 13.61
N LEU A 82 -7.45 -0.77 13.94
CA LEU A 82 -8.63 0.07 14.14
C LEU A 82 -8.42 1.07 15.28
N ALA A 83 -7.85 0.63 16.41
CA ALA A 83 -7.48 1.52 17.51
C ALA A 83 -6.43 2.55 17.08
N ALA A 84 -5.41 2.15 16.30
CA ALA A 84 -4.41 3.08 15.78
C ALA A 84 -5.00 4.11 14.80
N VAL A 85 -5.98 3.71 13.98
CA VAL A 85 -6.75 4.58 13.09
C VAL A 85 -7.55 5.61 13.89
N GLU A 86 -8.28 5.17 14.93
CA GLU A 86 -9.06 6.05 15.81
C GLU A 86 -8.16 7.07 16.53
N ASP A 87 -7.03 6.61 17.07
CA ASP A 87 -6.03 7.46 17.72
C ASP A 87 -5.46 8.53 16.77
N MET A 88 -5.15 8.15 15.52
CA MET A 88 -4.66 9.09 14.50
C MET A 88 -5.72 10.14 14.16
N ALA A 89 -6.95 9.71 13.92
CA ALA A 89 -8.06 10.60 13.60
C ALA A 89 -8.39 11.56 14.76
N ALA A 90 -8.25 11.10 16.00
CA ALA A 90 -8.46 11.95 17.19
C ALA A 90 -7.35 12.99 17.38
N LYS A 91 -6.08 12.65 17.05
CA LYS A 91 -4.92 13.54 17.17
C LYS A 91 -4.86 14.60 16.08
N HIS A 92 -5.33 14.28 14.88
CA HIS A 92 -5.22 15.13 13.70
C HIS A 92 -6.61 15.51 13.16
N ALA A 93 -7.11 16.67 13.57
CA ALA A 93 -8.39 17.17 13.09
C ALA A 93 -8.38 17.35 11.55
N GLY A 94 -9.48 16.94 10.90
CA GLY A 94 -9.64 17.05 9.45
C GLY A 94 -8.78 16.09 8.64
N LEU A 95 -8.31 14.98 9.23
CA LEU A 95 -7.57 13.93 8.52
C LEU A 95 -8.42 13.37 7.36
N GLU A 96 -7.86 13.38 6.16
CA GLU A 96 -8.56 13.00 4.92
C GLU A 96 -8.28 11.56 4.53
N ALA A 97 -7.04 11.09 4.73
CA ALA A 97 -6.67 9.70 4.45
C ALA A 97 -5.64 9.14 5.43
N ILE A 98 -5.73 7.83 5.67
CA ILE A 98 -4.76 7.05 6.44
C ILE A 98 -4.30 5.88 5.59
N PHE A 99 -2.99 5.78 5.39
CA PHE A 99 -2.37 4.60 4.82
C PHE A 99 -2.10 3.56 5.90
N ILE A 100 -2.35 2.29 5.58
CA ILE A 100 -2.10 1.16 6.47
C ILE A 100 -1.27 0.15 5.70
N GLU A 101 0.03 0.08 5.99
CA GLU A 101 0.92 -0.93 5.42
C GLU A 101 0.83 -2.22 6.25
N SER A 102 0.58 -3.34 5.58
CA SER A 102 0.68 -4.65 6.22
C SER A 102 2.14 -5.05 6.42
N GLY A 103 2.40 -5.92 7.40
CA GLY A 103 3.63 -6.72 7.38
C GLY A 103 3.70 -7.54 6.09
N GLY A 104 4.91 -7.90 5.66
CA GLY A 104 5.09 -8.73 4.47
C GLY A 104 4.50 -10.13 4.66
N ASP A 105 3.63 -10.56 3.74
CA ASP A 105 2.92 -11.84 3.86
C ASP A 105 2.75 -12.54 2.51
N ASN A 106 2.26 -13.77 2.51
CA ASN A 106 2.07 -14.58 1.34
C ASN A 106 0.89 -14.08 0.45
N LEU A 107 0.71 -14.74 -0.71
CA LEU A 107 -0.27 -14.35 -1.74
C LEU A 107 -1.75 -14.43 -1.29
N SER A 108 -2.03 -14.99 -0.11
CA SER A 108 -3.39 -15.10 0.46
C SER A 108 -3.80 -13.92 1.35
N ALA A 109 -2.87 -13.02 1.68
CA ALA A 109 -3.16 -11.89 2.56
C ALA A 109 -3.99 -10.82 1.86
N THR A 110 -5.05 -10.37 2.53
CA THR A 110 -5.92 -9.26 2.14
C THR A 110 -6.40 -8.52 3.37
N PHE A 111 -6.71 -7.25 3.24
CA PHE A 111 -7.34 -6.47 4.30
C PHE A 111 -8.80 -6.87 4.51
N SER A 112 -9.28 -6.78 5.75
CA SER A 112 -10.71 -6.75 6.05
C SER A 112 -11.34 -5.48 5.47
N PRO A 113 -12.55 -5.55 4.88
CA PRO A 113 -13.32 -4.36 4.53
C PRO A 113 -13.62 -3.44 5.71
N GLU A 114 -13.56 -3.96 6.94
CA GLU A 114 -13.69 -3.14 8.15
C GLU A 114 -12.48 -2.23 8.37
N LEU A 115 -11.29 -2.58 7.84
CA LEU A 115 -10.06 -1.85 8.06
C LEU A 115 -9.66 -0.96 6.87
N ALA A 116 -9.89 -1.40 5.64
CA ALA A 116 -9.49 -0.69 4.44
C ALA A 116 -10.67 -0.48 3.48
N ASP A 117 -10.85 0.77 3.05
CA ASP A 117 -11.85 1.17 2.06
C ASP A 117 -11.32 0.94 0.63
N ILE A 118 -10.01 1.06 0.43
CA ILE A 118 -9.29 0.76 -0.81
C ILE A 118 -8.11 -0.15 -0.49
N THR A 119 -7.88 -1.15 -1.34
CA THR A 119 -6.78 -2.10 -1.21
C THR A 119 -5.83 -2.05 -2.41
N ILE A 120 -4.56 -1.79 -2.12
CA ILE A 120 -3.45 -1.87 -3.07
C ILE A 120 -2.59 -3.08 -2.70
N TYR A 121 -2.38 -3.98 -3.65
CA TYR A 121 -1.52 -5.14 -3.46
C TYR A 121 -0.25 -4.99 -4.29
N VAL A 122 0.92 -5.08 -3.65
CA VAL A 122 2.23 -4.85 -4.28
C VAL A 122 2.96 -6.19 -4.41
N ILE A 123 3.19 -6.62 -5.65
CA ILE A 123 4.15 -7.67 -6.00
C ILE A 123 5.34 -7.04 -6.71
N ASP A 124 6.39 -7.80 -6.95
CA ASP A 124 7.54 -7.30 -7.70
C ASP A 124 8.11 -8.32 -8.68
N VAL A 125 8.79 -7.80 -9.70
CA VAL A 125 9.35 -8.59 -10.81
C VAL A 125 10.43 -9.56 -10.34
N SER A 126 11.18 -9.24 -9.29
CA SER A 126 12.27 -10.12 -8.81
C SER A 126 11.79 -11.41 -8.15
N ALA A 127 10.51 -11.49 -7.77
CA ALA A 127 9.86 -12.73 -7.34
C ALA A 127 9.53 -13.68 -8.52
N GLY A 128 9.70 -13.21 -9.77
CA GLY A 128 9.59 -13.94 -11.02
C GLY A 128 8.29 -13.69 -11.79
N ASP A 129 8.34 -13.80 -13.11
CA ASP A 129 7.21 -13.51 -14.02
C ASP A 129 5.95 -14.37 -13.79
N LYS A 130 6.08 -15.44 -12.99
CA LYS A 130 5.02 -16.38 -12.66
C LYS A 130 4.10 -15.94 -11.53
N ILE A 131 4.47 -14.89 -10.80
CA ILE A 131 3.70 -14.44 -9.65
C ILE A 131 2.25 -14.08 -10.03
N PRO A 132 1.96 -13.31 -11.10
CA PRO A 132 0.58 -13.04 -11.51
C PRO A 132 -0.26 -14.31 -11.69
N ARG A 133 0.23 -15.32 -12.44
CA ARG A 133 -0.51 -16.57 -12.68
C ARG A 133 -0.65 -17.49 -11.44
N LYS A 134 0.13 -17.28 -10.38
CA LYS A 134 -0.09 -17.97 -9.10
C LYS A 134 -1.36 -17.48 -8.39
N GLY A 135 -1.87 -16.30 -8.75
CA GLY A 135 -3.12 -15.77 -8.23
C GLY A 135 -3.09 -15.44 -6.74
N GLY A 136 -4.20 -15.72 -6.07
CA GLY A 136 -4.44 -15.27 -4.70
C GLY A 136 -5.33 -14.02 -4.65
N PRO A 137 -6.03 -13.81 -3.53
CA PRO A 137 -7.00 -12.72 -3.40
C PRO A 137 -6.35 -11.33 -3.54
N GLY A 138 -5.10 -11.13 -3.11
CA GLY A 138 -4.37 -9.88 -3.37
C GLY A 138 -4.19 -9.62 -4.87
N ILE A 139 -3.74 -10.61 -5.64
CA ILE A 139 -3.54 -10.48 -7.09
C ILE A 139 -4.86 -10.37 -7.86
N THR A 140 -5.90 -11.08 -7.43
CA THR A 140 -7.14 -11.22 -8.22
C THR A 140 -8.25 -10.25 -7.82
N ARG A 141 -8.25 -9.74 -6.59
CA ARG A 141 -9.39 -9.00 -6.02
C ARG A 141 -9.04 -7.64 -5.42
N SER A 142 -7.76 -7.30 -5.22
CA SER A 142 -7.41 -5.94 -4.79
C SER A 142 -7.96 -4.90 -5.76
N ASP A 143 -8.25 -3.70 -5.26
CA ASP A 143 -8.74 -2.61 -6.09
C ASP A 143 -7.66 -2.19 -7.11
N LEU A 144 -6.39 -2.18 -6.68
CA LEU A 144 -5.22 -2.01 -7.54
C LEU A 144 -4.16 -3.08 -7.26
N LEU A 145 -3.57 -3.63 -8.33
CA LEU A 145 -2.33 -4.43 -8.24
C LEU A 145 -1.16 -3.58 -8.75
N VAL A 146 -0.10 -3.49 -7.97
CA VAL A 146 1.17 -2.89 -8.38
C VAL A 146 2.18 -3.99 -8.64
N ILE A 147 2.80 -3.97 -9.81
CA ILE A 147 3.90 -4.87 -10.20
C ILE A 147 5.19 -4.03 -10.25
N ASN A 148 5.90 -3.99 -9.13
CA ASN A 148 7.02 -3.10 -8.90
C ASN A 148 8.36 -3.67 -9.39
N LYS A 149 9.38 -2.82 -9.46
CA LYS A 149 10.78 -3.14 -9.79
C LYS A 149 10.96 -3.65 -11.22
N THR A 150 10.28 -3.02 -12.19
CA THR A 150 10.42 -3.39 -13.61
C THR A 150 11.84 -3.29 -14.14
N ASP A 151 12.67 -2.45 -13.54
CA ASP A 151 14.10 -2.30 -13.84
C ASP A 151 14.90 -3.59 -13.57
N LEU A 152 14.42 -4.47 -12.70
CA LEU A 152 15.10 -5.73 -12.37
C LEU A 152 14.76 -6.89 -13.33
N ALA A 153 13.80 -6.71 -14.26
CA ALA A 153 13.36 -7.77 -15.17
C ALA A 153 14.52 -8.46 -15.92
N PRO A 154 15.49 -7.73 -16.51
CA PRO A 154 16.62 -8.35 -17.23
C PRO A 154 17.55 -9.13 -16.31
N LEU A 155 17.65 -8.75 -15.03
CA LEU A 155 18.58 -9.35 -14.06
C LEU A 155 18.09 -10.69 -13.52
N VAL A 156 16.78 -10.88 -13.48
CA VAL A 156 16.13 -12.10 -12.95
C VAL A 156 15.52 -12.97 -14.05
N GLY A 157 15.69 -12.58 -15.32
CA GLY A 157 15.15 -13.30 -16.48
C GLY A 157 13.62 -13.31 -16.53
N ALA A 158 12.97 -12.26 -16.01
CA ALA A 158 11.52 -12.13 -16.04
C ALA A 158 11.05 -11.37 -17.28
N ASP A 159 9.96 -11.82 -17.87
CA ASP A 159 9.32 -11.18 -19.03
C ASP A 159 8.11 -10.34 -18.58
N LEU A 160 8.19 -9.02 -18.78
CA LEU A 160 7.11 -8.10 -18.43
C LEU A 160 5.84 -8.32 -19.28
N GLY A 161 5.98 -8.76 -20.54
CA GLY A 161 4.85 -9.12 -21.40
C GLY A 161 4.12 -10.37 -20.91
N VAL A 162 4.85 -11.36 -20.36
CA VAL A 162 4.23 -12.51 -19.68
C VAL A 162 3.47 -12.05 -18.43
N MET A 163 4.06 -11.17 -17.62
CA MET A 163 3.41 -10.63 -16.43
C MET A 163 2.15 -9.83 -16.76
N ASP A 164 2.19 -8.99 -17.80
CA ASP A 164 1.04 -8.21 -18.29
C ASP A 164 -0.12 -9.12 -18.70
N ARG A 165 0.16 -10.10 -19.57
CA ARG A 165 -0.85 -11.06 -20.05
C ARG A 165 -1.46 -11.85 -18.89
N ASP A 166 -0.62 -12.34 -17.99
CA ASP A 166 -1.08 -13.17 -16.87
C ASP A 166 -1.85 -12.31 -15.85
N ALA A 167 -1.44 -11.07 -15.58
CA ALA A 167 -2.18 -10.15 -14.73
C ALA A 167 -3.57 -9.82 -15.31
N LYS A 168 -3.67 -9.48 -16.60
CA LYS A 168 -4.94 -9.26 -17.31
C LYS A 168 -5.87 -10.47 -17.17
N LYS A 169 -5.33 -11.67 -17.40
CA LYS A 169 -6.12 -12.92 -17.27
C LYS A 169 -6.65 -13.12 -15.85
N MET A 170 -5.83 -12.85 -14.83
CA MET A 170 -6.19 -13.09 -13.44
C MET A 170 -7.09 -12.00 -12.83
N ARG A 171 -7.09 -10.80 -13.41
CA ARG A 171 -7.80 -9.62 -12.88
C ARG A 171 -9.04 -9.22 -13.66
N GLY A 172 -9.20 -9.69 -14.90
CA GLY A 172 -10.27 -9.22 -15.78
C GLY A 172 -10.13 -7.71 -16.01
N ASP A 173 -11.19 -6.96 -15.72
CA ASP A 173 -11.20 -5.49 -15.91
C ASP A 173 -10.57 -4.71 -14.74
N ARG A 174 -10.13 -5.38 -13.66
CA ARG A 174 -9.53 -4.70 -12.51
C ARG A 174 -8.14 -4.17 -12.86
N PRO A 175 -7.81 -2.91 -12.51
CA PRO A 175 -6.58 -2.28 -12.96
C PRO A 175 -5.35 -2.89 -12.30
N PHE A 176 -4.23 -2.85 -13.01
CA PHE A 176 -2.91 -3.07 -12.45
C PHE A 176 -1.92 -2.12 -13.13
N LEU A 177 -0.84 -1.79 -12.41
CA LEU A 177 0.18 -0.86 -12.87
C LEU A 177 1.56 -1.48 -12.69
N PHE A 178 2.41 -1.34 -13.70
CA PHE A 178 3.84 -1.57 -13.55
C PHE A 178 4.48 -0.34 -12.93
N THR A 179 5.41 -0.53 -12.01
CA THR A 179 6.14 0.58 -11.39
C THR A 179 7.63 0.31 -11.32
N ASN A 180 8.41 1.39 -11.41
CA ASN A 180 9.79 1.44 -10.96
C ASN A 180 9.91 2.59 -9.96
N LEU A 181 9.64 2.27 -8.70
CA LEU A 181 9.66 3.29 -7.66
C LEU A 181 11.05 3.90 -7.46
N LYS A 182 12.14 3.24 -7.87
CA LYS A 182 13.48 3.84 -7.83
C LYS A 182 13.61 5.02 -8.81
N ALA A 183 12.94 4.96 -9.96
CA ALA A 183 12.89 6.03 -10.96
C ALA A 183 11.62 6.91 -10.84
N MET A 184 10.74 6.61 -9.89
CA MET A 184 9.41 7.23 -9.73
C MET A 184 8.40 6.90 -10.84
N ASP A 185 8.72 5.93 -11.71
CA ASP A 185 7.83 5.54 -12.82
C ASP A 185 6.58 4.84 -12.28
N GLY A 186 5.41 5.29 -12.75
CA GLY A 186 4.09 4.78 -12.37
C GLY A 186 3.59 5.22 -11.00
N LEU A 187 4.36 6.01 -10.23
CA LEU A 187 3.91 6.53 -8.94
C LEU A 187 2.71 7.47 -9.10
N GLU A 188 2.75 8.37 -10.09
CA GLU A 188 1.69 9.34 -10.34
C GLU A 188 0.37 8.63 -10.72
N ASP A 189 0.45 7.54 -11.49
CA ASP A 189 -0.72 6.73 -11.83
C ASP A 189 -1.34 6.05 -10.58
N VAL A 190 -0.50 5.60 -9.63
CA VAL A 190 -0.99 5.06 -8.35
C VAL A 190 -1.63 6.16 -7.49
N LYS A 191 -1.01 7.34 -7.42
CA LYS A 191 -1.57 8.52 -6.73
C LYS A 191 -2.94 8.89 -7.30
N ASN A 192 -3.04 9.01 -8.63
CA ASN A 192 -4.29 9.35 -9.32
C ASN A 192 -5.37 8.30 -9.09
N PHE A 193 -5.02 7.00 -9.14
CA PHE A 193 -5.95 5.93 -8.79
C PHE A 193 -6.53 6.10 -7.38
N ILE A 194 -5.70 6.43 -6.38
CA ILE A 194 -6.15 6.65 -4.99
C ILE A 194 -7.09 7.86 -4.91
N ILE A 195 -6.73 8.96 -5.55
CA ILE A 195 -7.52 10.21 -5.53
C ILE A 195 -8.90 9.98 -6.16
N GLU A 196 -8.93 9.38 -7.35
CA GLU A 196 -10.17 9.13 -8.10
C GLU A 196 -11.06 8.10 -7.40
N THR A 197 -10.49 6.95 -7.02
CA THR A 197 -11.25 5.86 -6.37
C THR A 197 -11.70 6.24 -4.96
N GLY A 198 -10.86 6.99 -4.24
CA GLY A 198 -11.13 7.46 -2.89
C GLY A 198 -12.00 8.71 -2.80
N GLY A 199 -12.28 9.36 -3.94
CA GLY A 199 -13.05 10.60 -3.98
C GLY A 199 -12.38 11.76 -3.23
N LEU A 200 -11.05 11.74 -3.11
CA LEU A 200 -10.29 12.82 -2.49
C LEU A 200 -10.39 14.07 -3.37
N ARG A 201 -10.80 15.19 -2.79
CA ARG A 201 -10.92 16.46 -3.51
C ARG A 201 -9.72 17.30 -3.17
N GLN A 202 -8.91 17.65 -4.16
CA GLN A 202 -7.90 18.68 -3.98
C GLN A 202 -8.60 19.93 -3.46
N SER A 203 -8.13 20.46 -2.33
CA SER A 203 -8.59 21.77 -1.88
C SER A 203 -8.32 22.76 -3.03
N ALA A 204 -9.36 23.47 -3.47
CA ALA A 204 -9.17 24.48 -4.49
C ALA A 204 -8.15 25.48 -3.95
N ALA A 205 -6.97 25.54 -4.56
CA ALA A 205 -5.96 26.54 -4.22
C ALA A 205 -6.62 27.91 -4.27
N SER A 206 -6.76 28.54 -3.10
CA SER A 206 -7.21 29.92 -2.92
C SER A 206 -6.04 30.88 -3.02
#